data_AF-A0A7S0W9B1-F1
#
_entry.id   AF-A0A7S0W9B1-F1
#
_cell.length_a   1.000
_cell.length_b   1.000
_cell.length_c   1.000
_cell.angle_alpha   90.00
_cell.angle_beta   90.00
_cell.angle_gamma   90.00
#
_symmetry.space_group_name_H-M   'P 1'
#
loop_
_entity.id
_entity.type
_entity.pdbx_description
1 polymer ?
#
loop_
_entity_poly.entity_id
_entity_poly.type
_entity_poly.pdbx_seq_one_letter_code
_entity_poly.pdbx_strand_id
1 'polypeptide(L)'
;KKKGLASTSAMAEADAAARPSEAAEVNLDEALEVAIHAAKGAGEIIRSTFRVGIQDQVKSETDPVTATDYACEALVLEAVKARFPTHGFLGEESHHGEGK
;
A
#
# COMPACT_ATOMS: atom_id res chain seq x y z
N LYS A 1 -38.48 -44.12 -0.89
CA LYS A 1 -38.88 -43.09 -1.87
C LYS A 1 -38.61 -41.73 -1.27
N LYS A 2 -37.75 -40.94 -1.94
CA LYS A 2 -37.35 -39.58 -1.57
C LYS A 2 -38.54 -38.63 -1.53
N LYS A 3 -38.48 -37.64 -0.63
CA LYS A 3 -38.94 -36.23 -0.73
C LYS A 3 -38.94 -35.70 0.71
N GLY A 4 -37.97 -34.92 1.19
CA GLY A 4 -37.13 -33.97 0.50
C GLY A 4 -37.85 -32.63 0.38
N LEU A 5 -37.40 -31.70 1.22
CA LEU A 5 -37.53 -30.25 1.16
C LEU A 5 -38.78 -29.59 1.78
N ALA A 6 -38.65 -29.27 3.08
CA ALA A 6 -39.26 -28.08 3.65
C ALA A 6 -38.52 -26.85 3.08
N SER A 7 -39.26 -25.89 2.54
CA SER A 7 -38.76 -24.56 2.21
C SER A 7 -39.62 -23.54 2.94
N THR A 8 -39.34 -23.36 4.21
CA THR A 8 -39.81 -22.22 4.98
C THR A 8 -38.98 -21.01 4.57
N SER A 9 -39.62 -20.08 3.86
CA SER A 9 -39.16 -18.71 3.69
C SER A 9 -39.10 -18.06 5.08
N ALA A 10 -37.92 -17.70 5.54
CA ALA A 10 -37.74 -16.88 6.72
C ALA A 10 -36.36 -16.23 6.73
N MET A 11 -36.39 -14.91 6.98
CA MET A 11 -35.31 -14.07 7.48
C MET A 11 -34.29 -13.57 6.45
N ALA A 12 -34.68 -12.49 5.78
CA ALA A 12 -33.76 -11.37 5.61
C ALA A 12 -33.38 -10.85 7.00
N GLU A 13 -32.08 -10.58 7.21
CA GLU A 13 -31.49 -9.45 7.96
C GLU A 13 -30.00 -9.72 8.23
N ALA A 14 -29.23 -8.63 8.20
CA ALA A 14 -27.82 -8.45 8.60
C ALA A 14 -26.75 -9.09 7.69
N ASP A 15 -25.74 -8.39 7.17
CA ASP A 15 -25.09 -7.18 7.66
C ASP A 15 -24.52 -6.44 6.44
N ALA A 16 -25.24 -5.43 5.95
CA ALA A 16 -24.67 -4.45 5.04
C ALA A 16 -23.86 -3.47 5.89
N ALA A 17 -22.75 -3.95 6.45
CA ALA A 17 -21.72 -3.10 7.03
C ALA A 17 -21.45 -2.00 6.01
N ALA A 18 -21.81 -0.78 6.41
CA ALA A 18 -21.86 0.40 5.57
C ALA A 18 -20.67 0.43 4.61
N ARG A 19 -20.95 0.49 3.30
CA ARG A 19 -19.92 0.88 2.33
C ARG A 19 -19.27 2.14 2.90
N PRO A 20 -17.95 2.15 3.18
CA PRO A 20 -17.32 3.35 3.70
C PRO A 20 -17.70 4.49 2.76
N SER A 21 -18.26 5.53 3.39
CA SER A 21 -18.63 6.82 2.80
C SER A 21 -17.76 7.12 1.58
N GLU A 22 -18.42 7.45 0.46
CA GLU A 22 -17.87 8.17 -0.70
C GLU A 22 -16.61 8.93 -0.26
N ALA A 23 -15.44 8.35 -0.56
CA ALA A 23 -14.17 8.80 -0.03
C ALA A 23 -14.02 10.27 -0.41
N ALA A 24 -13.61 11.11 0.54
CA ALA A 24 -13.27 12.50 0.25
C ALA A 24 -12.41 12.53 -1.00
N GLU A 25 -12.87 13.25 -2.03
CA GLU A 25 -12.22 13.29 -3.32
C GLU A 25 -10.75 13.69 -3.11
N VAL A 26 -9.81 12.84 -3.51
CA VAL A 26 -8.38 13.12 -3.33
C VAL A 26 -8.02 14.32 -4.19
N ASN A 27 -7.48 15.37 -3.58
CA ASN A 27 -6.91 16.47 -4.35
C ASN A 27 -5.67 15.96 -5.10
N LEU A 28 -5.80 15.77 -6.41
CA LEU A 28 -4.76 15.17 -7.25
C LEU A 28 -3.54 16.06 -7.43
N ASP A 29 -3.70 17.38 -7.43
CA ASP A 29 -2.57 18.31 -7.53
C ASP A 29 -1.70 18.21 -6.27
N GLU A 30 -2.33 18.14 -5.11
CA GLU A 30 -1.62 17.94 -3.85
C GLU A 30 -1.00 16.54 -3.73
N ALA A 31 -1.71 15.51 -4.17
CA ALA A 31 -1.15 14.16 -4.21
C ALA A 31 0.07 14.09 -5.14
N LEU A 32 0.05 14.81 -6.26
CA LEU A 32 1.16 14.91 -7.19
C LEU A 32 2.36 15.64 -6.55
N GLU A 33 2.13 16.73 -5.83
CA GLU A 33 3.21 17.44 -5.10
C GLU A 33 3.91 16.52 -4.08
N VAL A 34 3.14 15.77 -3.30
CA VAL A 34 3.68 14.78 -2.36
C VAL A 34 4.46 13.69 -3.08
N ALA A 35 3.93 13.17 -4.19
CA ALA A 35 4.60 12.13 -4.99
C ALA A 35 5.93 12.64 -5.57
N ILE A 36 5.98 13.86 -6.10
CA ILE A 36 7.21 14.48 -6.62
C ILE A 36 8.24 14.65 -5.50
N HIS A 37 7.83 15.10 -4.32
CA HIS A 37 8.71 15.26 -3.17
C HIS A 37 9.30 13.91 -2.74
N ALA A 38 8.45 12.89 -2.57
CA ALA A 38 8.86 11.53 -2.20
C ALA A 38 9.84 10.94 -3.23
N ALA A 39 9.52 11.06 -4.53
CA ALA A 39 10.37 10.55 -5.60
C ALA A 39 11.75 11.22 -5.64
N LYS A 40 11.82 12.54 -5.41
CA LYS A 40 13.11 13.26 -5.33
C LYS A 40 13.95 12.80 -4.15
N GLY A 41 13.33 12.63 -2.98
CA GLY A 41 14.00 12.12 -1.77
C GLY A 41 14.52 10.69 -1.95
N ALA A 42 13.71 9.78 -2.49
CA ALA A 42 14.15 8.42 -2.83
C ALA A 42 15.31 8.46 -3.85
N GLY A 43 15.23 9.34 -4.86
CA GLY A 43 16.31 9.55 -5.82
C GLY A 43 17.62 10.04 -5.18
N GLU A 44 17.57 10.81 -4.09
CA GLU A 44 18.75 11.19 -3.31
C GLU A 44 19.38 10.00 -2.59
N ILE A 45 18.55 9.16 -1.95
CA ILE A 45 18.99 7.92 -1.31
C ILE A 45 19.71 7.04 -2.33
N ILE A 46 19.08 6.74 -3.47
CA ILE A 46 19.67 5.92 -4.54
C ILE A 46 21.01 6.49 -5.00
N ARG A 47 21.09 7.81 -5.25
CA ARG A 47 22.36 8.43 -5.70
C ARG A 47 23.48 8.30 -4.66
N SER A 48 23.13 8.42 -3.38
CA SER A 48 24.09 8.32 -2.27
C SER A 48 24.64 6.89 -2.08
N THR A 49 23.80 5.88 -2.31
CA THR A 49 24.18 4.46 -2.14
C THR A 49 24.81 3.87 -3.39
N PHE A 50 24.53 4.44 -4.57
CA PHE A 50 25.01 3.94 -5.88
C PHE A 50 26.53 3.72 -5.95
N ARG A 51 27.33 4.54 -5.26
CA ARG A 51 28.80 4.45 -5.30
C ARG A 51 29.42 3.64 -4.16
N VAL A 52 28.63 3.24 -3.17
CA VAL A 52 29.09 2.51 -1.97
C VAL A 52 29.07 0.99 -2.19
N GLY A 53 28.39 0.53 -3.25
CA GLY A 53 28.21 -0.89 -3.56
C GLY A 53 27.08 -1.52 -2.75
N ILE A 54 26.48 -2.58 -3.30
CA ILE A 54 25.35 -3.27 -2.68
C ILE A 54 25.90 -4.18 -1.57
N GLN A 55 25.71 -3.78 -0.31
CA GLN A 55 26.22 -4.53 0.86
C GLN A 55 25.26 -5.65 1.28
N ASP A 56 23.95 -5.42 1.21
CA ASP A 56 22.95 -6.32 1.77
C ASP A 56 21.89 -6.64 0.70
N GLN A 57 21.99 -7.81 0.06
CA GLN A 57 20.96 -8.35 -0.83
C GLN A 57 20.09 -9.36 -0.06
N VAL A 58 18.78 -9.15 -0.03
CA VAL A 58 17.82 -9.93 0.76
C VAL A 58 16.96 -10.85 -0.11
N LYS A 59 16.93 -10.65 -1.43
CA LYS A 59 16.25 -11.55 -2.37
C LYS A 59 17.24 -12.04 -3.44
N SER A 60 16.94 -13.21 -4.00
CA SER A 60 17.80 -14.12 -4.80
C SER A 60 18.65 -13.46 -5.90
N GLU A 61 19.60 -14.22 -6.48
CA GLU A 61 20.47 -13.77 -7.60
C GLU A 61 19.70 -13.15 -8.79
N THR A 62 18.43 -13.50 -8.99
CA THR A 62 17.60 -13.03 -10.10
C THR A 62 16.67 -11.87 -9.75
N ASP A 63 16.54 -11.54 -8.46
CA ASP A 63 15.68 -10.46 -7.96
C ASP A 63 16.29 -9.87 -6.68
N PRO A 64 17.36 -9.07 -6.81
CA PRO A 64 18.09 -8.60 -5.65
C PRO A 64 17.41 -7.38 -5.03
N VAL A 65 16.86 -7.57 -3.83
CA VAL A 65 16.36 -6.47 -2.99
C VAL A 65 17.47 -6.00 -2.08
N THR A 66 17.68 -4.70 -2.02
CA THR A 66 18.75 -4.07 -1.24
C THR A 66 18.22 -3.22 -0.09
N ALA A 67 19.09 -2.86 0.84
CA ALA A 67 18.79 -1.86 1.86
C ALA A 67 18.34 -0.50 1.25
N THR A 68 18.74 -0.20 0.02
CA THR A 68 18.30 1.01 -0.71
C THR A 68 16.81 0.94 -1.03
N ASP A 69 16.30 -0.22 -1.43
CA ASP A 69 14.90 -0.42 -1.81
C ASP A 69 13.98 -0.23 -0.60
N TYR A 70 14.31 -0.86 0.53
CA TYR A 70 13.62 -0.66 1.81
C TYR A 70 13.65 0.80 2.27
N ALA A 71 14.80 1.48 2.15
CA ALA A 71 14.92 2.87 2.56
C ALA A 71 14.08 3.82 1.67
N CYS A 72 14.02 3.55 0.37
CA CYS A 72 13.18 4.32 -0.55
C CYS A 72 11.70 4.11 -0.24
N GLU A 73 11.26 2.87 -0.06
CA GLU A 73 9.86 2.58 0.26
C GLU A 73 9.43 3.21 1.58
N ALA A 74 10.26 3.12 2.62
CA ALA A 74 10.00 3.77 3.90
C ALA A 74 9.82 5.29 3.75
N LEU A 75 10.69 5.95 2.98
CA LEU A 75 10.57 7.39 2.73
C LEU A 75 9.26 7.74 2.03
N VAL A 76 8.86 6.95 1.02
CA VAL A 76 7.60 7.17 0.30
C VAL A 76 6.41 6.96 1.22
N LEU A 77 6.39 5.89 2.01
CA LEU A 77 5.35 5.62 2.99
C LEU A 77 5.21 6.76 3.99
N GLU A 78 6.32 7.24 4.56
CA GLU A 78 6.31 8.37 5.51
C GLU A 78 5.77 9.65 4.87
N ALA A 79 6.19 9.97 3.64
CA ALA A 79 5.68 11.14 2.92
C ALA A 79 4.16 11.05 2.67
N VAL A 80 3.66 9.87 2.28
CA VAL A 80 2.22 9.63 2.08
C VAL A 80 1.47 9.72 3.41
N LYS A 81 1.94 9.07 4.47
CA LYS A 81 1.26 9.06 5.78
C LYS A 81 1.27 10.42 6.47
N ALA A 82 2.32 11.21 6.28
CA ALA A 82 2.39 12.58 6.80
C ALA A 82 1.28 13.47 6.22
N ARG A 83 0.96 13.32 4.93
CA ARG A 83 -0.08 14.14 4.28
C ARG A 83 -1.47 13.49 4.28
N PHE A 84 -1.52 12.17 4.15
CA PHE A 84 -2.72 11.36 4.00
C PHE A 84 -2.74 10.21 5.03
N PRO A 85 -2.88 10.52 6.33
CA PRO A 85 -2.74 9.54 7.41
C PRO A 85 -3.73 8.37 7.32
N THR A 86 -4.90 8.57 6.69
CA THR A 86 -5.95 7.56 6.52
C THR A 86 -5.79 6.68 5.28
N HIS A 87 -4.94 7.04 4.32
CA HIS A 87 -4.78 6.26 3.08
C HIS A 87 -4.10 4.92 3.35
N GLY A 88 -4.48 3.88 2.61
CA GLY A 88 -3.65 2.68 2.48
C GLY A 88 -2.31 2.95 1.79
N PHE A 89 -1.40 2.00 1.96
CA PHE A 89 -0.12 1.97 1.25
C PHE A 89 0.14 0.54 0.79
N LEU A 90 0.46 0.37 -0.49
CA LEU A 90 0.81 -0.91 -1.07
C LEU A 90 2.19 -0.76 -1.71
N GLY A 91 3.20 -1.37 -1.09
CA GLY A 91 4.58 -1.41 -1.56
C GLY A 91 5.01 -2.82 -1.97
N GLU A 92 6.10 -2.91 -2.71
CA GLU A 92 6.67 -4.18 -3.19
C GLU A 92 7.46 -4.90 -2.07
N GLU A 93 8.12 -4.16 -1.20
CA GLU A 93 9.06 -4.75 -0.23
C GLU A 93 8.43 -5.02 1.12
N SER A 94 7.68 -4.05 1.66
CA SER A 94 6.95 -4.18 2.90
C SER A 94 5.47 -4.32 2.54
N HIS A 95 5.07 -5.53 2.13
CA HIS A 95 3.65 -5.86 1.94
C HIS A 95 2.87 -5.68 3.25
N HIS A 96 2.41 -4.46 3.53
CA HIS A 96 1.51 -4.15 4.63
C HIS A 96 0.13 -3.90 4.03
N GLY A 97 -0.78 -4.83 4.32
CA GLY A 97 -2.13 -4.85 3.77
C GLY A 97 -2.99 -3.63 4.13
N GLU A 98 -3.95 -3.40 3.23
CA GLU A 98 -5.25 -2.76 3.40
C GLU A 98 -5.32 -1.62 4.43
N GLY A 99 -4.89 -0.41 4.00
CA GLY A 99 -5.59 0.79 4.44
C GLY A 99 -6.63 1.18 3.40
N LYS A 100 -7.66 1.89 3.85
CA LYS A 100 -8.87 2.22 3.09
C LYS A 100 -8.58 2.84 1.71
#